data_AF-A0A2S9K6U1-F1
#
_entry.id   AF-A0A2S9K6U1-F1
#
_cell.length_a   1.000
_cell.length_b   1.000
_cell.length_c   1.000
_cell.angle_alpha   90.00
_cell.angle_beta   90.00
_cell.angle_gamma   90.00
#
_symmetry.space_group_name_H-M   'P 1'
#
loop_
_entity.id
_entity.type
_entity.pdbx_description
1 polymer ?
#
loop_
_entity_poly.entity_id
_entity_poly.type
_entity_poly.pdbx_seq_one_letter_code
_entity_poly.pdbx_strand_id
1 'polypeptide(L)'
;MNQDTQDHDIGLLKRWPALGLPCTQQELADLVGVTQSAISRHITAGHIPRDGTALEQLRAYLAHLEAEAERQTGDGLLSLPAERAALARAQREAVEMKNEAMRAEYAPTALLREVLAMVSAPMAAHIDQLTGQLEQAAPDLPESARTVVLAVIASARAAWIRSTSELVDRSLSEQHEDQDADLADDGAGDEV
;
A
#
# COMPACT_ATOMS: atom_id res chain seq x y z
N MET A 1 3.10 -25.17 -47.01
CA MET A 1 2.12 -24.46 -47.86
C MET A 1 0.89 -25.37 -47.94
N ASN A 2 -0.16 -25.07 -47.19
CA ASN A 2 -1.33 -25.97 -47.03
C ASN A 2 -2.23 -25.89 -48.27
N GLN A 3 -2.76 -27.04 -48.71
CA GLN A 3 -3.63 -27.15 -49.88
C GLN A 3 -4.87 -26.24 -49.79
N ASP A 4 -5.39 -26.02 -48.58
CA ASP A 4 -6.54 -25.14 -48.29
C ASP A 4 -6.27 -23.66 -48.60
N THR A 5 -5.02 -23.19 -48.41
CA THR A 5 -4.64 -21.80 -48.71
C THR A 5 -4.61 -21.57 -50.22
N GLN A 6 -4.17 -22.57 -50.99
CA GLN A 6 -4.10 -22.49 -52.45
C GLN A 6 -5.49 -22.49 -53.11
N ASP A 7 -6.43 -23.29 -52.62
CA ASP A 7 -7.80 -23.30 -53.13
C ASP A 7 -8.54 -21.98 -52.82
N HIS A 8 -8.26 -21.36 -51.68
CA HIS A 8 -8.80 -20.05 -51.33
C HIS A 8 -8.24 -18.93 -52.24
N ASP A 9 -6.94 -18.99 -52.56
CA ASP A 9 -6.30 -18.03 -53.48
C ASP A 9 -6.86 -18.09 -54.88
N ILE A 10 -7.07 -19.31 -55.39
CA ILE A 10 -7.69 -19.53 -56.70
C ILE A 10 -9.13 -18.97 -56.69
N GLY A 11 -9.86 -19.09 -55.58
CA GLY A 11 -11.18 -18.49 -55.41
C GLY A 11 -11.19 -16.97 -55.40
N LEU A 12 -10.24 -16.33 -54.70
CA LEU A 12 -10.11 -14.89 -54.63
C LEU A 12 -9.66 -14.28 -55.96
N LEU A 13 -8.68 -14.88 -56.63
CA LEU A 13 -8.16 -14.43 -57.92
C LEU A 13 -9.20 -14.58 -59.05
N LYS A 14 -10.13 -15.54 -58.95
CA LYS A 14 -11.27 -15.64 -59.88
C LYS A 14 -12.26 -14.48 -59.73
N ARG A 15 -12.43 -13.94 -58.52
CA ARG A 15 -13.38 -12.84 -58.23
C ARG A 15 -12.73 -11.47 -58.41
N TRP A 16 -11.47 -11.34 -58.03
CA TRP A 16 -10.66 -10.14 -58.16
C TRP A 16 -9.33 -10.47 -58.85
N PRO A 17 -9.34 -10.61 -60.19
CA PRO A 17 -8.13 -10.94 -60.95
C PRO A 17 -7.03 -9.89 -60.82
N ALA A 18 -7.40 -8.63 -60.53
CA ALA A 18 -6.47 -7.53 -60.30
C ALA A 18 -5.52 -7.78 -59.10
N LEU A 19 -5.90 -8.60 -58.13
CA LEU A 19 -5.04 -8.92 -56.97
C LEU A 19 -3.89 -9.88 -57.31
N GLY A 20 -3.96 -10.55 -58.47
CA GLY A 20 -2.92 -11.44 -58.99
C GLY A 20 -1.85 -10.70 -59.81
N LEU A 21 -1.97 -9.38 -59.94
CA LEU A 21 -0.99 -8.54 -60.61
C LEU A 21 -0.08 -7.85 -59.58
N PRO A 22 1.14 -7.45 -59.97
CA PRO A 22 1.95 -6.57 -59.14
C PRO A 22 1.25 -5.21 -58.98
N CYS A 23 1.28 -4.66 -57.78
CA CYS A 23 0.75 -3.32 -57.50
C CYS A 23 1.83 -2.40 -56.97
N THR A 24 1.65 -1.10 -57.19
CA THR A 24 2.51 -0.06 -56.63
C THR A 24 2.20 0.15 -55.14
N GLN A 25 3.14 0.78 -54.42
CA GLN A 25 2.95 1.11 -53.00
C GLN A 25 1.74 2.03 -52.76
N GLN A 26 1.43 2.91 -53.72
CA GLN A 26 0.28 3.80 -53.65
C GLN A 26 -1.03 3.01 -53.82
N GLU A 27 -1.10 2.11 -54.80
CA GLU A 27 -2.27 1.26 -55.02
C GLU A 27 -2.53 0.32 -53.84
N LEU A 28 -1.46 -0.23 -53.23
CA LEU A 28 -1.59 -1.04 -52.01
C LEU A 28 -2.07 -0.20 -50.82
N ALA A 29 -1.58 1.03 -50.70
CA ALA A 29 -2.01 1.97 -49.66
C ALA A 29 -3.50 2.32 -49.78
N ASP A 30 -3.95 2.60 -51.01
CA ASP A 30 -5.36 2.89 -51.31
C ASP A 30 -6.25 1.66 -51.08
N LEU A 31 -5.76 0.45 -51.39
CA LEU A 31 -6.47 -0.81 -51.16
C LEU A 31 -6.68 -1.11 -49.66
N VAL A 32 -5.68 -0.82 -48.83
CA VAL A 32 -5.69 -1.08 -47.38
C VAL A 32 -6.30 0.08 -46.58
N GLY A 33 -6.43 1.27 -47.20
CA GLY A 33 -6.95 2.47 -46.54
C GLY A 33 -5.93 3.17 -45.64
N VAL A 34 -4.64 3.11 -45.98
CA VAL A 34 -3.54 3.74 -45.24
C VAL A 34 -2.75 4.68 -46.14
N THR A 35 -1.84 5.46 -45.56
CA THR A 35 -0.96 6.34 -46.35
C THR A 35 0.16 5.54 -47.04
N GLN A 36 0.61 5.96 -48.23
CA GLN A 36 1.76 5.35 -48.91
C GLN A 36 3.04 5.36 -48.07
N SER A 37 3.26 6.39 -47.25
CA SER A 37 4.40 6.45 -46.33
C SER A 37 4.38 5.33 -45.27
N ALA A 38 3.19 4.91 -44.83
CA ALA A 38 3.03 3.79 -43.91
C ALA A 38 3.44 2.47 -44.59
N ILE A 39 2.96 2.22 -45.81
CA ILE A 39 3.37 1.05 -46.61
C ILE A 39 4.88 1.04 -46.86
N SER A 40 5.46 2.20 -47.22
CA SER A 40 6.90 2.32 -47.40
C SER A 40 7.68 1.96 -46.13
N ARG A 41 7.20 2.36 -44.94
CA ARG A 41 7.84 1.96 -43.67
C ARG A 41 7.79 0.45 -43.45
N HIS A 42 6.64 -0.19 -43.69
CA HIS A 42 6.50 -1.64 -43.51
C HIS A 42 7.34 -2.44 -44.52
N ILE A 43 7.51 -1.94 -45.75
CA ILE A 43 8.42 -2.54 -46.74
C ILE A 43 9.89 -2.37 -46.29
N THR A 44 10.29 -1.18 -45.85
CA THR A 44 11.66 -0.93 -45.37
C THR A 44 12.00 -1.75 -44.13
N ALA A 45 11.02 -1.96 -43.24
CA ALA A 45 11.16 -2.80 -42.06
C ALA A 45 11.13 -4.30 -42.37
N GLY A 46 10.89 -4.69 -43.63
CA GLY A 46 10.88 -6.09 -44.08
C GLY A 46 9.60 -6.85 -43.71
N HIS A 47 8.54 -6.16 -43.28
CA HIS A 47 7.26 -6.78 -42.93
C HIS A 47 6.40 -7.09 -44.16
N ILE A 48 6.57 -6.33 -45.24
CA ILE A 48 5.89 -6.54 -46.54
C ILE A 48 6.97 -6.77 -47.61
N PRO A 49 6.83 -7.80 -48.47
CA PRO A 49 7.76 -8.01 -49.57
C PRO A 49 7.68 -6.86 -50.58
N ARG A 50 8.85 -6.39 -51.05
CA ARG A 50 8.95 -5.29 -52.02
C ARG A 50 8.36 -5.67 -53.38
N ASP A 51 8.55 -6.92 -53.78
CA ASP A 51 8.09 -7.48 -55.05
C ASP A 51 7.12 -8.62 -54.76
N GLY A 52 6.09 -8.76 -55.59
CA GLY A 52 5.05 -9.78 -55.44
C GLY A 52 3.72 -9.31 -55.99
N THR A 53 2.73 -10.19 -55.90
CA THR A 53 1.34 -9.85 -56.21
C THR A 53 0.73 -9.00 -55.10
N ALA A 54 -0.30 -8.21 -55.43
CA ALA A 54 -1.03 -7.42 -54.43
C ALA A 54 -1.58 -8.30 -53.29
N LEU A 55 -2.00 -9.53 -53.61
CA LEU A 55 -2.48 -10.50 -52.63
C LEU A 55 -1.40 -10.94 -51.63
N GLU A 56 -0.18 -11.20 -52.11
CA GLU A 56 0.95 -11.58 -51.25
C GLU A 56 1.36 -10.44 -50.32
N GLN A 57 1.41 -9.22 -50.85
CA GLN A 57 1.75 -8.02 -50.06
C GLN A 57 0.68 -7.73 -48.99
N LEU A 58 -0.60 -7.86 -49.33
CA LEU A 58 -1.71 -7.68 -48.40
C LEU A 58 -1.67 -8.69 -47.25
N ARG A 59 -1.39 -9.95 -47.54
CA ARG A 59 -1.29 -11.00 -46.50
C ARG A 59 -0.12 -10.77 -45.57
N ALA A 60 1.04 -10.42 -46.10
CA ALA A 60 2.20 -10.11 -45.29
C ALA A 60 1.91 -8.94 -44.33
N TYR A 61 1.20 -7.92 -44.82
CA TYR A 61 0.75 -6.80 -43.98
C TYR A 61 -0.22 -7.24 -42.87
N LEU A 62 -1.26 -8.00 -43.21
CA LEU A 62 -2.25 -8.47 -42.22
C LEU A 62 -1.63 -9.39 -41.17
N ALA A 63 -0.75 -10.31 -41.58
CA ALA A 63 -0.04 -11.20 -40.66
C ALA A 63 0.88 -10.42 -39.69
N HIS A 64 1.49 -9.33 -40.18
CA HIS A 64 2.28 -8.46 -39.31
C HIS A 64 1.43 -7.72 -38.29
N LEU A 65 0.26 -7.20 -38.68
CA LEU A 65 -0.68 -6.54 -37.76
C LEU A 65 -1.21 -7.52 -36.71
N GLU A 66 -1.50 -8.76 -37.10
CA GLU A 66 -1.93 -9.81 -36.18
C GLU A 66 -0.82 -10.13 -35.17
N ALA A 67 0.42 -10.30 -35.62
CA ALA A 67 1.56 -10.52 -34.75
C ALA A 67 1.84 -9.33 -33.82
N GLU A 68 1.58 -8.09 -34.26
CA GLU A 68 1.69 -6.89 -33.42
C GLU A 68 0.59 -6.81 -32.37
N ALA A 69 -0.66 -7.13 -32.76
CA ALA A 69 -1.78 -7.22 -31.84
C ALA A 69 -1.57 -8.35 -30.81
N GLU A 70 -1.00 -9.48 -31.22
CA GLU A 70 -0.64 -10.58 -30.32
C GLU A 70 0.52 -10.20 -29.40
N ARG A 71 1.51 -9.42 -29.86
CA ARG A 71 2.54 -8.84 -28.97
C ARG A 71 1.92 -7.89 -27.95
N GLN A 72 1.02 -7.03 -28.38
CA GLN A 72 0.34 -6.06 -27.52
C GLN A 72 -0.62 -6.72 -26.53
N THR A 73 -1.21 -7.86 -26.88
CA THR A 73 -2.14 -8.63 -26.03
C THR A 73 -1.41 -9.71 -25.21
N GLY A 74 -0.26 -10.20 -25.68
CA GLY A 74 0.63 -11.14 -25.00
C GLY A 74 1.46 -10.49 -23.90
N ASP A 75 1.61 -9.16 -23.94
CA ASP A 75 1.96 -8.31 -22.79
C ASP A 75 0.74 -8.09 -21.84
N GLY A 76 -0.31 -8.88 -22.03
CA GLY A 76 -1.57 -8.92 -21.26
C GLY A 76 -1.46 -9.70 -19.96
N LEU A 77 -0.44 -9.42 -19.16
CA LEU A 77 -0.47 -9.63 -17.72
C LEU A 77 0.17 -8.39 -17.07
N LEU A 78 -0.66 -7.37 -16.84
CA LEU A 78 -0.41 -6.22 -15.96
C LEU A 78 1.00 -5.63 -16.09
N SER A 79 1.14 -4.61 -16.95
CA SER A 79 2.40 -3.87 -17.07
C SER A 79 2.93 -3.48 -15.68
N LEU A 80 4.20 -3.81 -15.40
CA LEU A 80 4.91 -3.48 -14.15
C LEU A 80 4.64 -2.04 -13.61
N PRO A 81 4.44 -1.01 -14.46
CA PRO A 81 4.06 0.32 -14.00
C PRO A 81 2.68 0.39 -13.31
N ALA A 82 1.69 -0.38 -13.77
CA ALA A 82 0.35 -0.41 -13.18
C ALA A 82 0.35 -1.13 -11.82
N GLU A 83 1.05 -2.26 -11.71
CA GLU A 83 1.21 -2.96 -10.43
C GLU A 83 2.03 -2.13 -9.42
N ARG A 84 3.09 -1.46 -9.87
CA ARG A 84 3.86 -0.52 -9.03
C ARG A 84 3.03 0.67 -8.58
N ALA A 85 2.13 1.19 -9.42
CA ALA A 85 1.23 2.27 -9.05
C ALA A 85 0.19 1.82 -8.02
N ALA A 86 -0.33 0.60 -8.14
CA ALA A 86 -1.22 0.02 -7.14
C ALA A 86 -0.50 -0.24 -5.81
N LEU A 87 0.71 -0.82 -5.85
CA LEU A 87 1.55 -1.03 -4.67
C LEU A 87 1.92 0.29 -3.98
N ALA A 88 2.29 1.33 -4.73
CA ALA A 88 2.61 2.64 -4.17
C ALA A 88 1.41 3.32 -3.50
N ARG A 89 0.18 3.08 -3.98
CA ARG A 89 -1.04 3.54 -3.31
C ARG A 89 -1.28 2.80 -2.00
N ALA A 90 -1.21 1.47 -2.03
CA ALA A 90 -1.35 0.64 -0.83
C ALA A 90 -0.27 0.95 0.23
N GLN A 91 0.97 1.20 -0.19
CA GLN A 91 2.06 1.61 0.71
C GLN A 91 1.82 3.00 1.32
N ARG A 92 1.31 3.96 0.54
CA ARG A 92 0.96 5.29 1.09
C ARG A 92 -0.16 5.19 2.12
N GLU A 93 -1.19 4.39 1.86
CA GLU A 93 -2.27 4.14 2.81
C GLU A 93 -1.75 3.46 4.09
N ALA A 94 -0.86 2.47 3.97
CA ALA A 94 -0.24 1.82 5.13
C ALA A 94 0.65 2.79 5.94
N VAL A 95 1.41 3.65 5.26
CA VAL A 95 2.22 4.70 5.91
C VAL A 95 1.34 5.75 6.57
N GLU A 96 0.22 6.12 5.96
CA GLU A 96 -0.76 7.05 6.55
C GLU A 96 -1.40 6.44 7.79
N MET A 97 -1.82 5.17 7.77
CA MET A 97 -2.30 4.47 8.95
C MET A 97 -1.24 4.33 10.05
N LYS A 98 0.01 4.00 9.68
CA LYS A 98 1.13 3.94 10.64
C LYS A 98 1.39 5.32 11.25
N ASN A 99 1.36 6.37 10.45
CA ASN A 99 1.51 7.74 10.94
C ASN A 99 0.35 8.19 11.81
N GLU A 100 -0.89 7.82 11.51
CA GLU A 100 -2.06 8.11 12.34
C GLU A 100 -2.03 7.36 13.68
N ALA A 101 -1.66 6.08 13.67
CA ALA A 101 -1.43 5.28 14.87
C ALA A 101 -0.30 5.88 15.72
N MET A 102 0.85 6.16 15.11
CA MET A 102 1.96 6.81 15.79
C MET A 102 1.56 8.19 16.33
N ARG A 103 0.78 8.98 15.59
CA ARG A 103 0.34 10.31 16.04
C ARG A 103 -0.67 10.24 17.20
N ALA A 104 -1.46 9.16 17.29
CA ALA A 104 -2.33 8.88 18.43
C ALA A 104 -1.53 8.39 19.67
N GLU A 105 -0.40 7.72 19.46
CA GLU A 105 0.55 7.29 20.51
C GLU A 105 1.52 8.42 20.95
N TYR A 106 1.75 9.43 20.10
CA TYR A 106 2.55 10.63 20.42
C TYR A 106 1.78 11.69 21.22
N ALA A 107 0.55 11.42 21.68
CA ALA A 107 -0.01 12.17 22.80
C ALA A 107 0.81 11.78 24.04
N PRO A 108 1.82 12.59 24.40
CA PRO A 108 3.12 12.12 24.87
C PRO A 108 2.99 11.25 26.11
N THR A 109 2.91 9.93 25.92
CA THR A 109 2.79 8.94 27.00
C THR A 109 3.94 9.09 27.99
N ALA A 110 5.14 9.42 27.48
CA ALA A 110 6.30 9.75 28.30
C ALA A 110 6.07 10.98 29.21
N LEU A 111 5.47 12.05 28.68
CA LEU A 111 5.16 13.26 29.46
C LEU A 111 4.03 13.01 30.47
N LEU A 112 2.99 12.28 30.08
CA LEU A 112 1.90 11.89 30.97
C LEU A 112 2.41 11.01 32.12
N ARG A 113 3.35 10.11 31.83
CA ARG A 113 4.03 9.26 32.82
C ARG A 113 4.88 10.07 33.79
N GLU A 114 5.67 11.01 33.28
CA GLU A 114 6.49 11.89 34.10
C GLU A 114 5.63 12.74 35.04
N VAL A 115 4.54 13.32 34.54
CA VAL A 115 3.58 14.09 35.35
C VAL A 115 2.89 13.20 36.39
N LEU A 116 2.48 11.99 36.03
CA LEU A 116 1.83 11.06 36.96
C LEU A 116 2.79 10.60 38.07
N ALA A 117 4.04 10.27 37.72
CA ALA A 117 5.09 9.94 38.67
C ALA A 117 5.39 11.11 39.61
N MET A 118 5.45 12.33 39.06
CA MET A 118 5.70 13.56 39.83
C MET A 118 4.57 13.89 40.80
N VAL A 119 3.32 13.61 40.46
CA VAL A 119 2.14 13.99 41.26
C VAL A 119 1.67 12.89 42.23
N SER A 120 1.95 11.61 41.94
CA SER A 120 1.45 10.47 42.72
C SER A 120 1.96 10.43 44.17
N ALA A 121 3.26 10.66 44.40
CA ALA A 121 3.86 10.64 45.73
C ALA A 121 3.47 11.87 46.60
N PRO A 122 3.45 13.11 46.07
CA PRO A 122 2.89 14.26 46.80
C PRO A 122 1.43 14.09 47.21
N MET A 123 0.59 13.45 46.38
CA MET A 123 -0.82 13.22 46.71
C MET A 123 -0.98 12.28 47.91
N ALA A 124 -0.18 11.21 47.98
CA ALA A 124 -0.18 10.31 49.14
C ALA A 124 0.25 11.04 50.42
N ALA A 125 1.25 11.92 50.33
CA ALA A 125 1.68 12.76 51.46
C ALA A 125 0.60 13.78 51.88
N HIS A 126 -0.18 14.29 50.93
CA HIS A 126 -1.31 15.18 51.23
C HIS A 126 -2.42 14.46 51.99
N ILE A 127 -2.72 13.20 51.63
CA ILE A 127 -3.65 12.34 52.36
C ILE A 127 -3.15 12.09 53.80
N ASP A 128 -1.85 11.87 53.98
CA ASP A 128 -1.26 11.72 55.32
C ASP A 128 -1.43 13.00 56.16
N GLN A 129 -1.31 14.17 55.55
CA GLN A 129 -1.49 15.46 56.20
C GLN A 129 -2.94 15.70 56.67
N LEU A 130 -3.96 15.17 55.97
CA LEU A 130 -5.37 15.29 56.37
C LEU A 130 -5.62 14.68 57.76
N THR A 131 -4.89 13.61 58.09
CA THR A 131 -4.92 12.97 59.41
C THR A 131 -4.55 13.95 60.51
N GLY A 132 -3.45 14.72 60.32
CA GLY A 132 -2.99 15.73 61.27
C GLY A 132 -3.88 16.98 61.30
N GLN A 133 -4.44 17.36 60.16
CA GLN A 133 -5.40 18.47 60.07
C GLN A 133 -6.73 18.16 60.74
N LEU A 134 -7.18 16.90 60.70
CA LEU A 134 -8.39 16.44 61.39
C LEU A 134 -8.29 16.69 62.90
N GLU A 135 -7.10 16.51 63.47
CA GLU A 135 -6.90 16.72 64.90
C GLU A 135 -7.06 18.19 65.32
N GLN A 136 -6.65 19.11 64.44
CA GLN A 136 -6.72 20.55 64.68
C GLN A 136 -8.10 21.13 64.33
N ALA A 137 -8.73 20.66 63.27
CA ALA A 137 -10.00 21.17 62.77
C ALA A 137 -11.21 20.65 63.55
N ALA A 138 -11.11 19.45 64.14
CA ALA A 138 -12.19 18.82 64.89
C ALA A 138 -11.68 18.23 66.23
N PRO A 139 -11.31 19.09 67.20
CA PRO A 139 -10.81 18.65 68.51
C PRO A 139 -11.89 17.94 69.34
N ASP A 140 -13.17 18.31 69.19
CA ASP A 140 -14.29 17.75 69.96
C ASP A 140 -14.91 16.49 69.32
N LEU A 141 -14.25 15.92 68.31
CA LEU A 141 -14.77 14.74 67.61
C LEU A 141 -14.75 13.51 68.55
N PRO A 142 -15.88 12.78 68.71
CA PRO A 142 -15.91 11.57 69.53
C PRO A 142 -14.90 10.54 69.05
N GLU A 143 -14.21 9.88 69.98
CA GLU A 143 -13.11 8.93 69.67
C GLU A 143 -13.55 7.80 68.72
N SER A 144 -14.79 7.33 68.86
CA SER A 144 -15.38 6.32 67.96
C SER A 144 -15.55 6.82 66.53
N ALA A 145 -15.96 8.09 66.35
CA ALA A 145 -16.08 8.71 65.04
C ALA A 145 -14.70 9.01 64.44
N ARG A 146 -13.75 9.47 65.26
CA ARG A 146 -12.35 9.71 64.87
C ARG A 146 -11.71 8.43 64.35
N THR A 147 -11.87 7.32 65.06
CA THR A 147 -11.35 6.00 64.65
C THR A 147 -11.88 5.59 63.27
N VAL A 148 -13.18 5.80 63.01
CA VAL A 148 -13.80 5.48 61.72
C VAL A 148 -13.26 6.36 60.60
N VAL A 149 -13.13 7.67 60.82
CA VAL A 149 -12.60 8.60 59.81
C VAL A 149 -11.15 8.27 59.47
N LEU A 150 -10.32 8.02 60.49
CA LEU A 150 -8.91 7.62 60.29
C LEU A 150 -8.80 6.30 59.52
N ALA A 151 -9.68 5.33 59.78
CA ALA A 151 -9.72 4.07 59.03
C ALA A 151 -10.10 4.28 57.55
N VAL A 152 -11.06 5.17 57.26
CA VAL A 152 -11.42 5.51 55.86
C VAL A 152 -10.28 6.22 55.15
N ILE A 153 -9.60 7.18 55.80
CA ILE A 153 -8.43 7.87 55.24
C ILE A 153 -7.30 6.86 54.95
N ALA A 154 -7.01 5.96 55.88
CA ALA A 154 -6.00 4.92 55.69
C ALA A 154 -6.36 3.96 54.56
N SER A 155 -7.63 3.59 54.42
CA SER A 155 -8.14 2.76 53.32
C SER A 155 -8.00 3.47 51.97
N ALA A 156 -8.37 4.75 51.89
CA ALA A 156 -8.22 5.56 50.69
C ALA A 156 -6.75 5.68 50.25
N ARG A 157 -5.83 5.88 51.20
CA ARG A 157 -4.39 5.88 50.95
C ARG A 157 -3.88 4.55 50.39
N ALA A 158 -4.28 3.44 51.00
CA ALA A 158 -3.87 2.12 50.56
C ALA A 158 -4.40 1.79 49.15
N ALA A 159 -5.62 2.22 48.83
CA ALA A 159 -6.19 2.09 47.49
C ALA A 159 -5.45 2.95 46.46
N TRP A 160 -5.11 4.20 46.81
CA TRP A 160 -4.32 5.08 45.95
C TRP A 160 -2.96 4.48 45.59
N ILE A 161 -2.18 4.06 46.60
CA ILE A 161 -0.85 3.46 46.40
C ILE A 161 -0.92 2.24 45.48
N ARG A 162 -1.91 1.35 45.71
CA ARG A 162 -2.11 0.15 44.89
C ARG A 162 -2.44 0.51 43.44
N SER A 163 -3.41 1.41 43.23
CA SER A 163 -3.80 1.86 41.89
C SER A 163 -2.64 2.53 41.15
N THR A 164 -1.81 3.32 41.83
CA THR A 164 -0.64 3.94 41.21
C THR A 164 0.47 2.94 40.91
N SER A 165 0.69 1.94 41.76
CA SER A 165 1.67 0.87 41.50
C SER A 165 1.27 0.02 40.30
N GLU A 166 0.00 -0.38 40.21
CA GLU A 166 -0.52 -1.16 39.08
C GLU A 166 -0.41 -0.40 37.75
N LEU A 167 -0.61 0.91 37.75
CA LEU A 167 -0.42 1.76 36.57
C LEU A 167 1.05 1.89 36.17
N VAL A 168 1.96 2.00 37.14
CA VAL A 168 3.41 2.03 36.88
C VAL A 168 3.90 0.69 36.33
N ASP A 169 3.47 -0.43 36.92
CA ASP A 169 3.85 -1.77 36.47
C ASP A 169 3.35 -2.05 35.04
N ARG A 170 2.09 -1.70 34.74
CA ARG A 170 1.54 -1.81 33.37
C ARG A 170 2.29 -0.95 32.37
N SER A 171 2.67 0.27 32.76
CA SER A 171 3.44 1.15 31.88
C SER A 171 4.87 0.64 31.64
N LEU A 172 5.47 -0.06 32.60
CA LEU A 172 6.78 -0.69 32.42
C LEU A 172 6.72 -1.93 31.51
N SER A 173 5.63 -2.71 31.55
CA SER A 173 5.46 -3.85 30.61
C SER A 173 5.29 -3.38 29.16
N GLU A 174 4.46 -2.35 28.94
CA GLU A 174 4.23 -1.77 27.61
C GLU A 174 5.55 -1.25 26.97
N GLN A 175 6.45 -0.67 27.78
CA GLN A 175 7.77 -0.21 27.31
C GLN A 175 8.73 -1.32 26.85
N HIS A 176 8.63 -2.51 27.44
CA HIS A 176 9.45 -3.65 27.00
C HIS A 176 8.94 -4.20 25.67
N GLU A 177 7.62 -4.22 25.48
CA GLU A 177 6.99 -4.66 24.24
C GLU A 177 7.31 -3.73 23.06
N ASP A 178 7.33 -2.40 23.29
CA ASP A 178 7.70 -1.41 22.26
C ASP A 178 9.18 -1.52 21.84
N GLN A 179 10.10 -1.79 22.79
CA GLN A 179 11.53 -1.96 22.49
C GLN A 179 11.82 -3.24 21.71
N ASP A 180 11.09 -4.32 21.98
CA ASP A 180 11.25 -5.58 21.26
C ASP A 180 10.69 -5.50 19.83
N ALA A 181 9.67 -4.66 19.58
CA ALA A 181 9.10 -4.44 18.26
C ALA A 181 10.03 -3.66 17.31
N ASP A 182 10.74 -2.64 17.81
CA ASP A 182 11.70 -1.85 17.01
C ASP A 182 12.95 -2.67 16.63
N LEU A 183 13.36 -3.64 17.44
CA LEU A 183 14.50 -4.52 17.16
C LEU A 183 14.21 -5.60 16.10
N ALA A 184 12.93 -5.88 15.82
CA ALA A 184 12.53 -6.89 14.84
C ALA A 184 12.45 -6.34 13.40
N ASP A 185 12.37 -5.02 13.21
CA ASP A 185 12.25 -4.36 11.89
C ASP A 185 13.63 -4.12 11.23
N ASP A 186 14.69 -3.94 12.02
CA ASP A 186 16.03 -3.55 11.52
C ASP A 186 16.87 -4.74 10.97
N GLY A 187 16.34 -5.97 11.02
CA GLY A 187 17.04 -7.20 10.61
C GLY A 187 16.76 -7.69 9.18
N ALA A 188 15.87 -7.04 8.42
CA ALA A 188 15.37 -7.55 7.14
C ALA A 188 15.86 -6.77 5.90
N GLY A 189 17.00 -6.09 5.98
CA GLY A 189 17.42 -5.15 4.95
C GLY A 189 18.91 -5.03 4.69
N ASP A 190 19.66 -6.14 4.57
CA ASP A 190 20.95 -6.09 3.84
C ASP A 190 21.38 -7.48 3.32
N GLU A 191 20.94 -7.82 2.12
CA GLU A 191 21.62 -8.82 1.27
C GLU A 191 21.51 -8.37 -0.19
N VAL A 192 22.52 -7.65 -0.68
CA VAL A 192 22.88 -7.55 -2.11
C VAL A 192 24.39 -7.51 -2.28
#